data_AF-A0A1V2TAC3-F1
#
_entry.id   AF-A0A1V2TAC3-F1
#
_cell.length_a   1.000
_cell.length_b   1.000
_cell.length_c   1.000
_cell.angle_alpha   90.00
_cell.angle_beta   90.00
_cell.angle_gamma   90.00
#
_symmetry.space_group_name_H-M   'P 1'
#
loop_
_entity.id
_entity.type
_entity.pdbx_description
1 polymer ?
#
loop_
_entity_poly.entity_id
_entity_poly.type
_entity_poly.pdbx_seq_one_letter_code
_entity_poly.pdbx_strand_id
1 'polypeptide(L)'
;MDDSEVTNSPIGGPAAGRKPHIALIVYEMGKVGGQGVYYREDFVLVWAEDPDQARGLANEHIDREVTESEDGSYVKLYAVIDVNEVIDPLDSATTVDLYSRHFASIDDYKSFEMFLGGKEPLA
;
A
#
# COMPACT_ATOMS: atom_id res chain seq x y z
N MET A 1 25.44 -29.41 -24.75
CA MET A 1 25.49 -28.58 -23.53
C MET A 1 24.90 -27.26 -23.96
N ASP A 2 23.69 -27.03 -23.48
CA ASP A 2 22.82 -25.91 -23.85
C ASP A 2 23.05 -24.82 -22.79
N ASP A 3 23.85 -23.82 -23.13
CA ASP A 3 24.03 -22.63 -22.31
C ASP A 3 22.91 -21.65 -22.69
N SER A 4 21.75 -21.85 -22.09
CA SER A 4 20.66 -20.87 -22.12
C SER A 4 21.04 -19.71 -21.19
N GLU A 5 21.38 -18.59 -21.81
CA GLU A 5 21.58 -17.31 -21.15
C GLU A 5 20.25 -16.89 -20.51
N VAL A 6 20.16 -17.03 -19.18
CA VAL A 6 19.02 -16.53 -18.40
C VAL A 6 19.09 -15.00 -18.48
N THR A 7 18.33 -14.42 -19.39
CA THR A 7 18.15 -12.98 -19.47
C THR A 7 17.41 -12.54 -18.22
N ASN A 8 18.17 -12.01 -17.26
CA ASN A 8 17.63 -11.34 -16.10
C ASN A 8 17.01 -10.02 -16.61
N SER A 9 15.77 -10.11 -17.11
CA SER A 9 15.00 -8.93 -17.49
C SER A 9 14.89 -8.06 -16.25
N PRO A 10 15.35 -6.79 -16.28
CA PRO A 10 15.10 -5.90 -15.16
C PRO A 10 13.58 -5.82 -15.01
N ILE A 11 13.09 -6.11 -13.80
CA ILE A 11 11.69 -5.89 -13.41
C ILE A 11 11.32 -4.54 -13.98
N GLY A 12 10.41 -4.54 -14.96
CA GLY A 12 10.23 -3.44 -15.90
C GLY A 12 10.17 -2.11 -15.18
N GLY A 13 11.23 -1.31 -15.34
CA GLY A 13 11.19 0.08 -14.93
C GLY A 13 9.97 0.74 -15.58
N PRO A 14 9.34 1.71 -14.91
CA PRO A 14 8.15 2.36 -15.42
C PRO A 14 8.39 2.86 -16.85
N ALA A 15 7.44 2.57 -17.74
CA ALA A 15 7.45 3.08 -19.11
C ALA A 15 7.61 4.61 -19.09
N ALA A 16 8.36 5.15 -20.07
CA ALA A 16 8.63 6.58 -20.18
C ALA A 16 7.32 7.40 -20.05
N GLY A 17 7.33 8.39 -19.15
CA GLY A 17 6.18 9.28 -18.89
C GLY A 17 5.36 8.97 -17.63
N ARG A 18 5.58 7.82 -16.97
CA ARG A 18 4.94 7.52 -15.69
C ARG A 18 5.71 8.08 -14.51
N LYS A 19 4.97 8.57 -13.52
CA LYS A 19 5.48 9.07 -12.24
C LYS A 19 5.03 8.17 -11.08
N PRO A 20 5.84 8.09 -10.02
CA PRO A 20 5.46 7.32 -8.85
C PRO A 20 4.38 8.06 -8.06
N HIS A 21 3.41 7.30 -7.59
CA HIS A 21 2.38 7.71 -6.64
C HIS A 21 2.35 6.68 -5.51
N ILE A 22 1.96 7.09 -4.32
CA ILE A 22 1.65 6.17 -3.23
C ILE A 22 0.15 6.21 -2.97
N ALA A 23 -0.48 5.03 -2.96
CA ALA A 23 -1.82 4.83 -2.45
C ALA A 23 -1.75 4.27 -1.03
N LEU A 24 -2.55 4.83 -0.13
CA LEU A 24 -2.73 4.36 1.24
C LEU A 24 -4.09 3.72 1.36
N ILE A 25 -4.09 2.43 1.67
CA ILE A 25 -5.31 1.64 1.66
C ILE A 25 -5.43 0.92 2.99
N VAL A 26 -6.57 1.09 3.64
CA VAL A 26 -6.91 0.36 4.86
C VAL A 26 -7.88 -0.75 4.51
N TYR A 27 -7.51 -1.97 4.91
CA TYR A 27 -8.35 -3.15 4.82
C TYR A 27 -8.83 -3.56 6.21
N GLU A 28 -10.09 -3.98 6.28
CA GLU A 28 -10.61 -4.74 7.40
C GLU A 28 -10.46 -6.23 7.09
N MET A 29 -9.95 -6.99 8.05
CA MET A 29 -9.85 -8.43 7.95
C MET A 29 -10.44 -9.07 9.18
N GLY A 30 -11.03 -10.24 9.00
CA GLY A 30 -11.63 -10.98 10.12
C GLY A 30 -12.24 -12.29 9.67
N LYS A 31 -13.06 -12.87 10.55
CA LYS A 31 -13.87 -14.06 10.27
C LYS A 31 -15.36 -13.76 10.42
N VAL A 32 -16.21 -14.68 9.97
CA VAL A 32 -17.67 -14.66 10.14
C VAL A 32 -18.04 -14.25 11.58
N GLY A 33 -18.97 -13.31 11.69
CA GLY A 33 -19.42 -12.77 12.98
C GLY A 33 -18.50 -11.72 13.60
N GLY A 34 -17.46 -11.25 12.90
CA GLY A 34 -16.55 -10.21 13.39
C GLY A 34 -15.54 -10.72 14.42
N GLN A 35 -15.33 -12.04 14.48
CA GLN A 35 -14.31 -12.61 15.35
C GLN A 35 -12.91 -12.34 14.78
N GLY A 36 -12.00 -11.86 15.63
CA GLY A 36 -10.62 -11.57 15.25
C GLY A 36 -10.52 -10.48 14.20
N VAL A 37 -11.39 -9.46 14.26
CA VAL A 37 -11.31 -8.31 13.34
C VAL A 37 -10.08 -7.47 13.66
N TYR A 38 -9.31 -7.16 12.63
CA TYR A 38 -8.18 -6.24 12.68
C TYR A 38 -8.10 -5.45 11.38
N TYR A 39 -7.36 -4.33 11.44
CA TYR A 39 -7.18 -3.43 10.33
C TYR A 39 -5.72 -3.42 9.89
N ARG A 40 -5.48 -3.48 8.58
CA ARG A 40 -4.16 -3.38 7.96
C ARG A 40 -4.14 -2.15 7.07
N GLU A 41 -3.10 -1.36 7.21
CA GLU A 41 -2.82 -0.25 6.31
C GLU A 41 -1.66 -0.61 5.39
N ASP A 42 -1.91 -0.55 4.08
CA ASP A 42 -0.95 -0.83 3.04
C ASP A 42 -0.52 0.47 2.34
N PHE A 43 0.78 0.55 2.03
CA PHE A 43 1.38 1.61 1.23
C PHE A 43 1.76 1.03 -0.13
N VAL A 44 1.03 1.40 -1.16
CA VAL A 44 1.15 0.81 -2.49
C VAL A 44 1.79 1.80 -3.45
N LEU A 45 2.96 1.43 -3.98
CA LEU A 45 3.60 2.18 -5.05
C LEU A 45 2.87 1.96 -6.38
N VAL A 46 2.41 3.04 -6.98
CA VAL A 46 1.68 3.07 -8.25
C VAL A 46 2.45 3.90 -9.27
N TRP A 47 2.76 3.33 -10.43
CA TRP A 47 3.37 4.06 -11.54
C TRP A 47 2.29 4.48 -12.53
N ALA A 48 2.01 5.78 -12.59
CA ALA A 48 0.92 6.35 -13.38
C ALA A 48 1.34 7.64 -14.10
N GLU A 49 0.70 7.93 -15.23
CA GLU A 49 0.91 9.13 -16.03
C GLU A 49 0.28 10.37 -15.38
N ASP A 50 -0.83 10.17 -14.66
CA ASP A 50 -1.57 11.22 -13.96
C ASP A 50 -2.29 10.68 -12.71
N PRO A 51 -2.81 11.57 -11.83
CA PRO A 51 -3.48 11.15 -10.60
C PRO A 51 -4.75 10.31 -10.80
N ASP A 52 -5.46 10.45 -11.91
CA ASP A 52 -6.69 9.70 -12.17
C ASP A 52 -6.37 8.27 -12.58
N GLN A 53 -5.35 8.08 -13.42
CA GLN A 53 -4.79 6.77 -13.70
C GLN A 53 -4.23 6.12 -12.42
N ALA A 54 -3.57 6.89 -11.55
CA ALA A 54 -3.05 6.38 -10.28
C ALA A 54 -4.17 5.81 -9.39
N ARG A 55 -5.30 6.52 -9.28
CA ARG A 55 -6.48 6.03 -8.56
C ARG A 55 -7.08 4.80 -9.22
N GLY A 56 -7.16 4.76 -10.54
CA GLY A 56 -7.64 3.59 -11.28
C GLY A 56 -6.81 2.34 -10.98
N LEU A 57 -5.48 2.45 -11.07
CA LEU A 57 -4.56 1.35 -10.78
C LEU A 57 -4.58 0.94 -9.30
N ALA A 58 -4.78 1.89 -8.38
CA ALA A 58 -4.98 1.59 -6.97
C ALA A 58 -6.27 0.78 -6.73
N ASN A 59 -7.38 1.13 -7.40
CA ASN A 59 -8.62 0.36 -7.35
C ASN A 59 -8.45 -1.05 -7.93
N GLU A 60 -7.76 -1.20 -9.05
CA GLU A 60 -7.45 -2.52 -9.60
C GLU A 60 -6.60 -3.36 -8.63
N HIS A 61 -5.72 -2.73 -7.85
CA HIS A 61 -4.99 -3.41 -6.78
C HIS A 61 -5.93 -3.85 -5.66
N ILE A 62 -6.83 -2.97 -5.20
CA ILE A 62 -7.84 -3.29 -4.19
C ILE A 62 -8.70 -4.49 -4.61
N ASP A 63 -9.17 -4.51 -5.85
CA ASP A 63 -10.02 -5.58 -6.37
C ASP A 63 -9.33 -6.95 -6.36
N ARG A 64 -7.98 -6.98 -6.41
CA ARG A 64 -7.20 -8.22 -6.27
C ARG A 64 -7.00 -8.66 -4.83
N GLU A 65 -6.99 -7.72 -3.89
CA GLU A 65 -6.79 -7.99 -2.46
C GLU A 65 -8.10 -8.36 -1.74
N VAL A 66 -9.23 -7.78 -2.15
CA VAL A 66 -10.54 -8.05 -1.55
C VAL A 66 -10.95 -9.50 -1.83
N THR A 67 -11.20 -10.25 -0.76
CA THR A 67 -11.51 -11.68 -0.85
C THR A 67 -12.41 -12.14 0.29
N GLU A 68 -13.14 -13.22 0.05
CA GLU A 68 -13.87 -13.97 1.06
C GLU A 68 -13.61 -15.46 0.83
N SER A 69 -13.18 -16.16 1.87
CA SER A 69 -12.83 -17.58 1.86
C SER A 69 -13.98 -18.45 2.35
N GLU A 70 -13.99 -19.73 1.97
CA GLU A 70 -15.03 -20.68 2.38
C GLU A 70 -15.10 -20.90 3.90
N ASP A 71 -13.98 -20.70 4.60
CA ASP A 71 -13.91 -20.77 6.07
C ASP A 71 -14.48 -19.53 6.77
N GLY A 72 -14.98 -18.56 5.99
CA GLY A 72 -15.54 -17.32 6.47
C GLY A 72 -14.52 -16.23 6.79
N SER A 73 -13.23 -16.45 6.50
CA SER A 73 -12.20 -15.41 6.57
C SER A 73 -12.38 -14.41 5.43
N TYR A 74 -12.16 -13.12 5.68
CA TYR A 74 -12.31 -12.07 4.67
C TYR A 74 -11.23 -11.00 4.72
N VAL A 75 -11.06 -10.33 3.58
CA VAL A 75 -10.37 -9.04 3.40
C VAL A 75 -11.36 -8.11 2.70
N LYS A 76 -11.69 -6.99 3.32
CA LYS A 76 -12.59 -5.98 2.76
C LYS A 76 -11.90 -4.63 2.74
N LEU A 77 -12.15 -3.85 1.68
CA LEU A 77 -11.76 -2.45 1.69
C LEU A 77 -12.48 -1.75 2.84
N TYR A 78 -11.73 -1.13 3.74
CA TYR A 78 -12.27 -0.24 4.76
C TYR A 78 -12.25 1.20 4.26
N ALA A 79 -11.10 1.68 3.78
CA ALA A 79 -10.95 3.02 3.24
C ALA A 79 -9.75 3.13 2.29
N VAL A 80 -9.88 3.98 1.26
CA VAL A 80 -8.72 4.57 0.59
C VAL A 80 -8.45 5.89 1.30
N ILE A 81 -7.33 5.97 2.01
CA ILE A 81 -6.96 7.14 2.81
C ILE A 81 -6.43 8.25 1.91
N ASP A 82 -5.59 7.89 0.95
CA ASP A 82 -4.92 8.85 0.09
C ASP A 82 -4.37 8.20 -1.17
N VAL A 83 -4.22 8.98 -2.24
CA VAL A 83 -3.47 8.62 -3.45
C VAL A 83 -2.78 9.89 -3.94
N ASN A 84 -1.45 9.96 -3.76
CA ASN A 84 -0.67 11.16 -4.03
C ASN A 84 0.60 10.85 -4.83
N GLU A 85 1.02 11.81 -5.66
CA GLU A 85 2.30 11.76 -6.38
C GLU A 85 3.46 11.82 -5.38
N VAL A 86 4.49 11.00 -5.62
CA VAL A 86 5.76 11.12 -4.92
C VAL A 86 6.53 12.26 -5.57
N ILE A 87 6.85 13.29 -4.78
CA ILE A 87 7.44 14.54 -5.28
C ILE A 87 8.90 14.34 -5.72
N ASP A 88 9.62 13.44 -5.04
CA ASP A 88 11.05 13.26 -5.20
C ASP A 88 11.39 12.12 -6.20
N PRO A 89 12.49 12.25 -6.96
CA PRO A 89 12.90 11.21 -7.91
C PRO A 89 13.36 9.92 -7.20
N LEU A 90 12.65 8.82 -7.44
CA LEU A 90 12.98 7.52 -6.85
C LEU A 90 14.24 6.86 -7.44
N ASP A 91 14.62 7.26 -8.65
CA ASP A 91 15.68 6.62 -9.44
C ASP A 91 17.10 7.14 -9.13
N SER A 92 17.20 8.30 -8.49
CA SER A 92 18.45 9.03 -8.33
C SER A 92 18.73 9.50 -6.91
N ALA A 93 17.73 9.45 -6.01
CA ALA A 93 17.90 9.82 -4.62
C ALA A 93 18.47 8.64 -3.79
N THR A 94 19.45 8.91 -2.91
CA THR A 94 19.93 7.93 -1.92
C THR A 94 18.90 7.69 -0.81
N THR A 95 18.08 8.70 -0.52
CA THR A 95 16.96 8.67 0.43
C THR A 95 15.83 9.54 -0.12
N VAL A 96 14.59 9.06 -0.01
CA VAL A 96 13.41 9.76 -0.52
C VAL A 96 12.21 9.52 0.39
N ASP A 97 11.46 10.56 0.67
CA ASP A 97 10.17 10.45 1.34
C ASP A 97 9.12 9.97 0.33
N LEU A 98 8.70 8.71 0.46
CA LEU A 98 7.63 8.16 -0.39
C LEU A 98 6.27 8.77 -0.05
N TYR A 99 6.07 9.09 1.22
CA TYR A 99 4.82 9.62 1.72
C TYR A 99 5.03 10.24 3.11
N SER A 100 4.26 11.28 3.43
CA SER A 100 4.32 11.96 4.72
C SER A 100 2.92 12.25 5.26
N ARG A 101 2.68 11.93 6.54
CA ARG A 101 1.47 12.32 7.29
C ARG A 101 1.78 13.43 8.26
N HIS A 102 0.84 14.34 8.39
CA HIS A 102 0.86 15.38 9.40
C HIS A 102 -0.14 15.03 10.50
N PHE A 103 0.29 15.16 11.75
CA PHE A 103 -0.55 14.96 12.93
C PHE A 103 -0.66 16.27 13.70
N ALA A 104 -1.82 16.54 14.29
CA ALA A 104 -2.06 17.77 15.05
C ALA A 104 -1.33 17.78 16.40
N SER A 105 -1.06 16.61 16.98
CA SER A 105 -0.31 16.44 18.22
C SER A 105 0.50 15.14 18.25
N ILE A 106 1.46 15.06 19.18
CA ILE A 106 2.21 13.82 19.43
C ILE A 106 1.34 12.71 20.01
N ASP A 107 0.28 13.07 20.74
CA ASP A 107 -0.64 12.10 21.33
C ASP A 107 -1.47 11.39 20.23
N ASP A 108 -1.86 12.14 19.19
CA ASP A 108 -2.52 11.56 18.01
C ASP A 108 -1.60 10.54 17.31
N TYR A 109 -0.33 10.89 17.10
CA TYR A 109 0.65 9.98 16.51
C TYR A 109 0.89 8.73 17.36
N LYS A 110 1.05 8.89 18.68
CA LYS A 110 1.24 7.76 19.61
C LYS A 110 0.05 6.82 19.68
N SER A 111 -1.15 7.33 19.48
CA SER A 111 -2.35 6.48 19.45
C SER A 111 -2.34 5.49 18.27
N PHE A 112 -1.65 5.86 17.19
CA PHE A 112 -1.44 5.06 15.98
C PHE A 112 -0.17 4.19 16.05
N GLU A 113 0.95 4.72 16.55
CA GLU A 113 2.26 4.04 16.52
C GLU A 113 2.50 3.12 17.73
N MET A 114 2.52 1.82 17.49
CA MET A 114 2.68 0.79 18.53
C MET A 114 4.00 0.91 19.30
N PHE A 115 5.11 1.27 18.63
CA PHE A 115 6.40 1.41 19.31
C PHE A 115 6.45 2.59 20.30
N LEU A 116 5.47 3.48 20.25
CA LEU A 116 5.39 4.68 21.10
C LEU A 116 4.21 4.68 22.06
N GLY A 117 3.57 3.51 22.26
CA GLY A 117 2.49 3.31 23.23
C GLY A 117 1.11 3.02 22.63
N GLY A 118 1.02 2.87 21.30
CA GLY A 118 -0.17 2.36 20.63
C GLY A 118 -0.52 0.92 21.04
N LYS A 119 -1.75 0.50 20.78
CA LYS A 119 -2.23 -0.85 21.10
C LYS A 119 -1.87 -1.83 19.98
N GLU A 120 -1.30 -2.98 20.33
CA GLU A 120 -1.09 -4.07 19.38
C GLU A 120 -2.44 -4.76 19.07
N PRO A 121 -2.88 -4.80 17.80
CA PRO A 121 -4.20 -5.33 17.45
C PRO A 121 -4.28 -6.87 17.49
N LEU A 122 -3.15 -7.56 17.59
CA LEU A 122 -3.04 -9.02 17.58
C LEU A 122 -2.50 -9.60 18.90
N ALA A 123 -2.33 -8.78 19.93
CA ALA A 123 -1.87 -9.19 21.26
C ALA A 123 -2.98 -9.76 22.16
#